data_AF-A0A840UZP6-F1
#
_entry.id   AF-A0A840UZP6-F1
#
_cell.length_a   1.000
_cell.length_b   1.000
_cell.length_c   1.000
_cell.angle_alpha   90.00
_cell.angle_beta   90.00
_cell.angle_gamma   90.00
#
_symmetry.space_group_name_H-M   'P 1'
#
loop_
_entity.id
_entity.type
_entity.pdbx_description
1 polymer ?
#
loop_
_entity_poly.entity_id
_entity_poly.type
_entity_poly.pdbx_seq_one_letter_code
_entity_poly.pdbx_strand_id
1 'polypeptide(L)' 'MSKKEFVKGPKLFSLARKKALHFGLPQTKGIKLAELICSIQEKEGYEPCFQRREICHELQCCWQASCNAKMTAE' A
#
# COMPACT_ATOMS: atom_id res chain seq x y z
N MET A 1 -14.99 -10.14 14.33
CA MET A 1 -13.71 -9.97 13.60
C MET A 1 -13.96 -9.07 12.42
N SER A 2 -13.45 -7.83 12.45
CA SER A 2 -13.71 -6.82 11.42
C SER A 2 -13.20 -7.31 10.07
N LYS A 3 -14.12 -7.56 9.13
CA LYS A 3 -13.82 -7.85 7.73
C LYS A 3 -13.00 -6.68 7.19
N LYS A 4 -11.67 -6.79 7.17
CA LYS A 4 -10.81 -5.89 6.39
C LYS A 4 -11.14 -6.19 4.94
N GLU A 5 -12.15 -5.53 4.40
CA GLU A 5 -12.50 -5.63 2.99
C GLU A 5 -11.27 -5.18 2.19
N PHE A 6 -10.55 -6.14 1.62
CA PHE A 6 -9.36 -5.88 0.84
C PHE A 6 -9.69 -4.91 -0.28
N VAL A 7 -9.20 -3.68 -0.14
CA VAL A 7 -9.65 -2.56 -0.93
C VAL A 7 -9.04 -2.66 -2.32
N LYS A 8 -9.83 -3.01 -3.35
CA LYS A 8 -9.38 -3.06 -4.75
C LYS A 8 -9.81 -1.80 -5.51
N GLY A 9 -8.97 -1.37 -6.46
CA GLY A 9 -9.27 -0.29 -7.39
C GLY A 9 -9.33 1.12 -6.77
N PRO A 10 -10.31 1.97 -7.10
CA PRO A 10 -10.32 3.39 -6.73
C PRO A 10 -10.36 3.64 -5.22
N LYS A 11 -10.94 2.71 -4.45
CA LYS A 11 -10.97 2.81 -2.99
C LYS A 11 -9.56 2.69 -2.37
N LEU A 12 -8.65 1.92 -2.97
CA LEU A 12 -7.27 1.79 -2.49
C LEU A 12 -6.50 3.08 -2.73
N PHE A 13 -6.72 3.68 -3.89
CA PHE A 13 -6.13 4.98 -4.22
C PHE A 13 -6.56 6.03 -3.20
N SER A 14 -7.85 6.08 -2.84
CA SER A 14 -8.34 6.97 -1.78
C SER A 14 -7.69 6.68 -0.41
N LEU A 15 -7.46 5.42 -0.05
CA LEU A 15 -6.76 5.05 1.18
C LEU A 15 -5.30 5.52 1.17
N ALA A 16 -4.57 5.26 0.07
CA ALA A 16 -3.19 5.70 -0.12
C ALA A 16 -3.08 7.23 -0.06
N ARG A 17 -3.98 7.95 -0.73
CA ARG A 17 -4.04 9.41 -0.65
C ARG A 17 -4.26 9.90 0.78
N LYS A 18 -5.20 9.30 1.53
CA LYS A 18 -5.43 9.65 2.94
C LYS A 18 -4.20 9.42 3.81
N LYS A 19 -3.54 8.26 3.66
CA LYS A 19 -2.29 7.96 4.39
C LYS A 19 -1.18 8.94 4.00
N ALA A 20 -0.99 9.20 2.72
CA ALA A 20 -0.01 10.17 2.23
C ALA A 20 -0.25 11.58 2.79
N LEU A 21 -1.49 12.06 2.83
CA LEU A 21 -1.83 13.33 3.50
C LEU A 21 -1.42 13.33 4.96
N HIS A 22 -1.68 12.23 5.67
CA HIS A 22 -1.34 12.09 7.09
C HIS A 22 0.17 12.17 7.33
N PHE A 23 0.98 11.62 6.42
CA PHE A 23 2.44 11.72 6.46
C PHE A 23 3.01 13.00 5.82
N GLY A 24 2.16 13.89 5.30
CA GLY A 24 2.60 15.10 4.60
C GLY A 24 3.30 14.82 3.25
N LEU A 25 3.02 13.69 2.62
CA LEU A 25 3.62 13.32 1.34
C LEU A 25 2.96 14.08 0.18
N PRO A 26 3.77 14.68 -0.73
CA PRO A 26 3.26 15.44 -1.86
C PRO A 26 2.56 14.52 -2.86
N GLN A 27 1.28 14.76 -3.09
CA GLN A 27 0.49 14.03 -4.08
C GLN A 27 0.45 14.82 -5.38
N THR A 28 1.52 14.71 -6.16
CA THR A 28 1.63 15.32 -7.48
C THR A 28 0.59 14.74 -8.44
N LYS A 29 0.09 15.56 -9.38
CA LYS A 29 -0.76 15.08 -10.47
C LYS A 29 0.03 14.05 -11.28
N GLY A 30 -0.51 12.83 -11.40
CA GLY A 30 0.10 11.74 -12.16
C GLY A 30 0.98 10.78 -11.35
N ILE A 31 1.07 10.94 -10.02
CA ILE A 31 1.77 9.94 -9.20
C ILE A 31 1.11 8.57 -9.32
N LYS A 32 1.91 7.54 -9.61
CA LYS A 32 1.45 6.16 -9.65
C LYS A 32 1.10 5.71 -8.23
N LEU A 33 0.05 4.91 -8.10
CA LEU A 33 -0.34 4.33 -6.81
C LEU A 33 0.84 3.61 -6.13
N ALA A 34 1.64 2.91 -6.93
CA ALA A 34 2.82 2.20 -6.43
C ALA A 34 3.85 3.12 -5.78
N GLU A 35 4.17 4.24 -6.44
CA GLU A 35 5.12 5.22 -5.93
C GLU A 35 4.59 5.90 -4.66
N LEU A 36 3.29 6.21 -4.64
CA LEU A 36 2.64 6.78 -3.48
C LEU A 36 2.71 5.84 -2.28
N ILE A 37 2.41 4.54 -2.48
CA ILE A 37 2.47 3.54 -1.42
C ILE A 37 3.92 3.30 -0.98
N CYS A 38 4.88 3.21 -1.90
CA CYS A 38 6.29 3.08 -1.56
C CYS A 38 6.74 4.24 -0.66
N SER A 39 6.39 5.48 -1.02
CA SER A 39 6.70 6.67 -0.23
C SER A 39 6.08 6.61 1.17
N ILE A 40 4.84 6.11 1.28
CA ILE A 40 4.16 5.90 2.56
C ILE A 40 4.90 4.85 3.40
N GLN A 41 5.28 3.72 2.80
CA GLN A 41 6.02 2.66 3.49
C GLN A 41 7.35 3.18 4.03
N GLU A 42 8.11 3.92 3.21
CA GLU A 42 9.36 4.55 3.63
C GLU A 42 9.14 5.53 4.79
N LYS A 43 8.06 6.32 4.75
CA LYS A 43 7.70 7.22 5.86
C LYS A 43 7.28 6.50 7.13
N GLU A 44 6.66 5.33 7.00
CA GLU A 44 6.34 4.46 8.12
C GLU A 44 7.58 3.73 8.68
N GLY A 45 8.73 3.78 7.97
CA GLY A 45 9.94 3.05 8.33
C GLY A 45 9.96 1.60 7.82
N TYR A 46 9.05 1.24 6.91
CA TYR A 46 9.03 -0.05 6.24
C TYR A 46 9.73 0.01 4.89
N GLU A 47 10.23 -1.14 4.44
CA GLU A 47 10.80 -1.23 3.09
C GLU A 47 9.67 -1.15 2.03
N PRO A 48 9.84 -0.35 0.96
CA PRO A 48 8.87 -0.25 -0.13
C PRO A 48 8.78 -1.57 -0.91
N CYS A 49 7.80 -2.40 -0.56
CA CYS A 49 7.58 -3.72 -1.18
C CYS A 49 6.43 -3.74 -2.20
N PHE A 50 5.60 -2.69 -2.24
CA PHE A 50 4.39 -2.66 -3.06
C PHE A 50 4.71 -2.75 -4.57
N GLN A 51 4.17 -3.76 -5.26
CA GLN A 51 4.46 -4.08 -6.67
C GLN A 51 5.95 -4.28 -7.00
N ARG A 52 6.81 -4.48 -5.99
CA ARG A 52 8.24 -4.75 -6.16
C ARG A 52 8.62 -6.18 -5.79
N ARG A 53 7.90 -6.78 -4.84
CA ARG A 53 8.10 -8.17 -4.42
C ARG A 53 6.98 -9.06 -4.95
N GLU A 54 7.36 -10.26 -5.37
CA GLU A 54 6.40 -11.30 -5.75
C GLU A 54 5.78 -12.00 -4.55
N ILE A 55 6.48 -11.99 -3.40
CA ILE A 55 6.05 -12.64 -2.17
C ILE A 55 6.02 -11.62 -1.03
N CYS A 56 4.93 -11.62 -0.27
CA CYS A 56 4.74 -10.76 0.90
C CYS A 56 4.40 -11.63 2.10
N HIS A 57 5.19 -11.49 3.17
CA HIS A 57 4.98 -12.22 4.43
C HIS A 57 4.06 -11.45 5.40
N GLU A 58 3.79 -10.17 5.10
CA GLU A 58 2.93 -9.31 5.91
C GLU A 58 1.44 -9.61 5.68
N LEU A 59 0.90 -10.57 6.43
CA LEU A 59 -0.51 -10.95 6.41
C LEU A 59 -1.44 -9.79 6.80
N GLN A 60 -0.93 -8.82 7.57
CA GLN A 60 -1.68 -7.63 7.98
C GLN A 60 -1.51 -6.43 7.04
N CYS A 61 -0.80 -6.59 5.93
CA CYS A 61 -0.55 -5.51 4.98
C CYS A 61 -1.86 -4.95 4.42
N CYS A 62 -2.06 -3.64 4.57
CA CYS A 62 -3.24 -2.93 4.04
C CYS A 62 -3.27 -2.88 2.50
N TRP A 63 -2.12 -3.12 1.85
CA TRP A 63 -1.94 -2.99 0.41
C TRP A 63 -2.04 -4.32 -0.35
N GLN A 64 -2.18 -5.44 0.37
CA GLN A 64 -2.22 -6.80 -0.21
C GLN A 64 -3.23 -6.95 -1.35
N ALA A 65 -4.33 -6.21 -1.28
CA ALA A 65 -5.41 -6.21 -2.26
C ALA A 65 -4.97 -5.83 -3.68
N SER A 66 -3.91 -5.03 -3.82
CA SER A 66 -3.44 -4.50 -5.11
C SER A 66 -1.93 -4.55 -5.31
N CYS A 67 -1.16 -5.04 -4.33
CA CYS A 67 0.30 -5.16 -4.45
C CYS A 67 0.75 -6.29 -5.39
N ASN A 68 -0.20 -7.13 -5.84
CA ASN A 68 -0.01 -8.29 -6.73
C ASN A 68 0.99 -9.35 -6.23
N ALA A 69 1.41 -9.27 -4.96
CA ALA A 69 2.27 -10.25 -4.32
C ALA A 69 1.46 -11.46 -3.83
N LYS A 70 2.06 -12.65 -3.89
CA LYS A 70 1.57 -13.85 -3.22
C LYS A 70 1.84 -13.72 -1.72
N MET A 71 0.77 -13.83 -0.93
CA MET A 71 0.89 -13.87 0.52
C MET A 71 1.36 -15.26 0.95
N THR A 72 2.47 -15.34 1.68
CA THR A 72 2.92 -16.59 2.31
C THR A 72 3.00 -16.38 3.82
N ALA A 73 2.35 -17.25 4.59
CA ALA A 73 2.66 -17.40 6.00
C ALA A 73 3.84 -18.37 6.05
N GLU A 74 5.03 -17.89 6.38
CA GLU A 74 6.13 -18.81 6.72
C GLU A 74 5.85 -19.43 8.10
#